data_AF-A0A956F0L0-F1
#
_entry.id   AF-A0A956F0L0-F1
#
_cell.length_a   1.000
_cell.length_b   1.000
_cell.length_c   1.000
_cell.angle_alpha   90.00
_cell.angle_beta   90.00
_cell.angle_gamma   90.00
#
_symmetry.space_group_name_H-M   'P 1'
#
loop_
_entity.id
_entity.type
_entity.pdbx_description
1 polymer ?
#
loop_
_entity_poly.entity_id
_entity_poly.type
_entity_poly.pdbx_seq_one_letter_code
_entity_poly.pdbx_strand_id
1 'polypeptide(L)'
;MANADSTSRQLVFEDGSSHKFWDIALEGSSHTVRFGRVGTDGQTQTKDFSSKDEARKAFDKLVAQKLKKGYADASGNTQSAKAPSAKATAQPVKASAKPAKATSPQTKTKPAAKTKEKAAAQSEVEPSQPEAAAADLQVTRTFALLPTDWYRATFREQEPMPLPEPSPFDKDKCLARLAKLPTTSYDWDVKWDKLNLPRALSKEEAHFWLVAMTTKRSREVKMKDFAAKFAKRKFDGAIEAEEAFKLVRSADRRVSVEAALALANLVTPEAYVEAYCTHEPGTKKPWESAAAQQMLLDGLQRFIVPYLTEKQRKALQKLLRKDWDPNFQPTSPYDQFPPSHYAAAALGMSKEVYQVTSKWADDQFVESYGYYSAPQQLVLGLGSPELIVTEWKRLKLQMRDTDDVRAFIACTETSALECVVDTILAQTNKEEAAKLLEALALVRAPEAAEPMLRCKLDSKAQAQARAWLDFNVGNAVHG
;
A
#
# COMPACT_ATOMS: atom_id res chain seq x y z
N MET A 1 -12.96 -21.68 -55.31
CA MET A 1 -14.01 -20.72 -54.91
C MET A 1 -13.58 -20.10 -53.59
N ALA A 2 -13.32 -18.79 -53.59
CA ALA A 2 -12.80 -18.05 -52.42
C ALA A 2 -13.93 -17.75 -51.42
N ASN A 3 -13.73 -18.06 -50.15
CA ASN A 3 -14.69 -17.75 -49.07
C ASN A 3 -14.64 -16.25 -48.77
N ALA A 4 -15.71 -15.53 -49.14
CA ALA A 4 -15.77 -14.06 -49.13
C ALA A 4 -16.20 -13.43 -47.78
N ASP A 5 -16.11 -14.15 -46.65
CA ASP A 5 -16.67 -13.71 -45.35
C ASP A 5 -15.63 -13.70 -44.20
N SER A 6 -14.33 -13.85 -44.50
CA SER A 6 -13.26 -13.77 -43.50
C SER A 6 -12.69 -12.35 -43.42
N THR A 7 -12.85 -11.67 -42.29
CA THR A 7 -12.28 -10.32 -42.05
C THR A 7 -11.11 -10.44 -41.07
N SER A 8 -9.91 -9.98 -41.43
CA SER A 8 -8.75 -9.99 -40.53
C SER A 8 -8.09 -8.61 -40.40
N ARG A 9 -7.52 -8.33 -39.23
CA ARG A 9 -6.72 -7.13 -38.92
C ARG A 9 -5.41 -7.55 -38.25
N GLN A 10 -4.31 -6.96 -38.69
CA GLN A 10 -2.98 -7.13 -38.08
C GLN A 10 -2.52 -5.81 -37.51
N LEU A 11 -2.21 -5.79 -36.22
CA LEU A 11 -1.83 -4.61 -35.50
C LEU A 11 -0.46 -4.80 -34.81
N VAL A 12 0.37 -3.78 -34.84
CA VAL A 12 1.70 -3.78 -34.21
C VAL A 12 1.78 -2.66 -33.18
N PHE A 13 2.48 -2.93 -32.08
CA PHE A 13 2.74 -1.96 -31.03
C PHE A 13 4.25 -1.91 -30.77
N GLU A 14 4.80 -0.69 -30.83
CA GLU A 14 6.21 -0.40 -30.58
C GLU A 14 6.32 0.62 -29.45
N ASP A 15 7.00 0.24 -28.37
CA ASP A 15 7.32 1.14 -27.26
C ASP A 15 8.68 0.73 -26.66
N GLY A 16 9.69 1.58 -26.84
CA GLY A 16 11.08 1.32 -26.45
C GLY A 16 11.62 0.03 -27.08
N SER A 17 11.94 -0.98 -26.24
CA SER A 17 12.45 -2.28 -26.68
C SER A 17 11.35 -3.34 -26.94
N SER A 18 10.07 -2.96 -26.79
CA SER A 18 8.93 -3.86 -26.96
C SER A 18 8.31 -3.72 -28.34
N HIS A 19 8.57 -4.69 -29.22
CA HIS A 19 7.89 -4.87 -30.50
C HIS A 19 6.91 -6.05 -30.40
N LYS A 20 5.60 -5.77 -30.43
CA LYS A 20 4.55 -6.78 -30.26
C LYS A 20 3.60 -6.78 -31.44
N PHE A 21 3.14 -7.96 -31.85
CA PHE A 21 2.08 -8.10 -32.85
C PHE A 21 0.80 -8.61 -32.20
N TRP A 22 -0.33 -8.23 -32.79
CA TRP A 22 -1.67 -8.65 -32.42
C TRP A 22 -2.51 -8.74 -33.69
N ASP A 23 -2.95 -9.94 -34.01
CA ASP A 23 -3.80 -10.23 -35.16
C ASP A 23 -5.15 -10.72 -34.69
N ILE A 24 -6.20 -10.41 -35.44
CA ILE A 24 -7.52 -10.99 -35.24
C ILE A 24 -8.13 -11.34 -36.59
N ALA A 25 -8.72 -12.52 -36.69
CA ALA A 25 -9.49 -12.99 -37.83
C ALA A 25 -10.91 -13.35 -37.38
N LEU A 26 -11.91 -12.87 -38.10
CA LEU A 26 -13.33 -13.20 -37.93
C LEU A 26 -13.72 -14.19 -39.02
N GLU A 27 -14.23 -15.34 -38.61
CA GLU A 27 -14.71 -16.41 -39.49
C GLU A 27 -16.07 -16.90 -38.99
N GLY A 28 -17.13 -16.54 -39.72
CA GLY A 28 -18.50 -16.89 -39.36
C GLY A 28 -18.89 -16.34 -37.99
N SER A 29 -19.26 -17.22 -37.06
CA SER A 29 -19.63 -16.87 -35.68
C SER A 29 -18.47 -17.03 -34.69
N SER A 30 -17.22 -17.06 -35.17
CA SER A 30 -16.03 -17.17 -34.32
C SER A 30 -15.01 -16.09 -34.67
N HIS A 31 -14.19 -15.69 -33.70
CA HIS A 31 -12.96 -14.96 -34.02
C HIS A 31 -11.74 -15.63 -33.37
N THR A 32 -10.61 -15.53 -34.05
CA THR A 32 -9.32 -16.04 -33.61
C THR A 32 -8.35 -14.88 -33.46
N VAL A 33 -7.78 -14.73 -32.27
CA VAL A 33 -6.79 -13.71 -31.93
C VAL A 33 -5.43 -14.37 -31.79
N ARG A 34 -4.40 -13.80 -32.43
CA ARG A 34 -3.00 -14.21 -32.26
C ARG A 34 -2.17 -13.05 -31.74
N PHE A 35 -1.32 -13.28 -30.75
CA PHE A 35 -0.49 -12.20 -30.19
C PHE A 35 0.84 -12.68 -29.65
N GLY A 36 1.86 -11.84 -29.74
CA GLY A 36 3.21 -12.20 -29.31
C GLY A 36 4.22 -11.08 -29.49
N ARG A 37 5.49 -11.37 -29.18
CA ARG A 37 6.60 -10.50 -29.57
C ARG A 37 6.89 -10.73 -31.05
N VAL A 38 7.15 -9.67 -31.81
CA VAL A 38 7.55 -9.79 -33.22
C VAL A 38 8.79 -10.70 -33.31
N GLY A 39 8.76 -11.71 -34.19
CA GLY A 39 9.80 -12.73 -34.31
C GLY A 39 9.62 -14.00 -33.46
N THR A 40 8.48 -14.15 -32.78
CA THR A 40 8.08 -15.40 -32.09
C THR A 40 6.78 -15.95 -32.66
N ASP A 41 6.48 -17.23 -32.44
CA ASP A 41 5.24 -17.86 -32.93
C ASP A 41 3.97 -17.29 -32.26
N GLY A 42 4.11 -16.68 -31.08
CA GLY A 42 3.02 -16.06 -30.32
C GLY A 42 2.08 -17.07 -29.66
N GLN A 43 0.91 -16.58 -29.22
CA GLN A 43 -0.18 -17.37 -28.65
C GLN A 43 -1.46 -17.11 -29.45
N THR A 44 -2.27 -18.15 -29.62
CA THR A 44 -3.55 -18.09 -30.35
C THR A 44 -4.71 -18.41 -29.42
N GLN A 45 -5.79 -17.63 -29.50
CA GLN A 45 -7.04 -17.85 -28.78
C GLN A 45 -8.22 -17.71 -29.74
N THR A 46 -9.03 -18.76 -29.85
CA THR A 46 -10.27 -18.74 -30.62
C THR A 46 -11.46 -18.63 -29.68
N LYS A 47 -12.46 -17.83 -30.07
CA LYS A 47 -13.70 -17.67 -29.32
C LYS A 47 -14.90 -17.77 -30.27
N ASP A 48 -15.80 -18.68 -29.93
CA ASP A 48 -17.06 -18.90 -30.63
C ASP A 48 -18.20 -18.09 -30.00
N PHE A 49 -19.14 -17.67 -30.83
CA PHE A 49 -20.32 -16.89 -30.47
C PHE A 49 -21.58 -17.56 -31.03
N SER A 50 -22.72 -17.19 -30.44
CA SER A 50 -24.03 -17.74 -30.78
C SER A 50 -24.53 -17.29 -32.15
N SER A 51 -23.98 -16.20 -32.69
CA SER A 51 -24.33 -15.65 -34.01
C SER A 51 -23.15 -14.93 -34.67
N LYS A 52 -23.21 -14.76 -35.99
CA LYS A 52 -22.24 -13.96 -36.76
C LYS A 52 -22.20 -12.50 -36.28
N ASP A 53 -23.36 -11.92 -35.93
CA ASP A 53 -23.46 -10.53 -35.48
C ASP A 53 -22.81 -10.30 -34.12
N GLU A 54 -22.93 -11.27 -33.19
CA GLU A 54 -22.23 -11.22 -31.90
C GLU A 54 -20.71 -11.32 -32.07
N ALA A 55 -20.26 -12.23 -32.95
CA ALA A 55 -18.84 -12.37 -33.28
C ALA A 55 -18.27 -11.09 -33.89
N ARG A 56 -19.02 -10.44 -34.80
CA ARG A 56 -18.64 -9.17 -35.43
C ARG A 56 -18.57 -8.02 -34.42
N LYS A 57 -19.58 -7.85 -33.57
CA LYS A 57 -19.56 -6.82 -32.50
C LYS A 57 -18.38 -7.03 -31.55
N ALA A 58 -18.07 -8.27 -31.19
CA ALA A 58 -16.94 -8.58 -30.33
C ALA A 58 -15.59 -8.33 -31.03
N PHE A 59 -15.47 -8.67 -32.32
CA PHE A 59 -14.32 -8.38 -33.16
C PHE A 59 -14.06 -6.87 -33.25
N ASP A 60 -15.06 -6.08 -33.63
CA ASP A 60 -14.95 -4.63 -33.79
C ASP A 60 -14.57 -3.95 -32.46
N LYS A 61 -15.15 -4.43 -31.35
CA LYS A 61 -14.81 -3.95 -30.00
C LYS A 61 -13.35 -4.22 -29.64
N LEU A 62 -12.81 -5.39 -29.96
CA LEU A 62 -11.41 -5.73 -29.68
C LEU A 62 -10.44 -4.90 -30.52
N VAL A 63 -10.75 -4.70 -31.81
CA VAL A 63 -9.96 -3.83 -32.70
C VAL A 63 -9.94 -2.40 -32.17
N ALA A 64 -11.10 -1.82 -31.85
CA ALA A 64 -11.19 -0.46 -31.31
C ALA A 64 -10.42 -0.30 -29.98
N GLN A 65 -10.48 -1.29 -29.10
CA GLN A 65 -9.71 -1.28 -27.84
C GLN A 65 -8.20 -1.34 -28.07
N LYS A 66 -7.73 -2.05 -29.08
CA LYS A 66 -6.29 -2.16 -29.40
C LYS A 66 -5.77 -0.88 -30.04
N LEU A 67 -6.51 -0.30 -30.97
CA LEU A 67 -6.19 1.01 -31.56
C LEU A 67 -6.12 2.11 -30.48
N LYS A 68 -7.07 2.14 -29.53
CA LYS A 68 -7.03 3.08 -28.40
C LYS A 68 -5.80 2.91 -27.49
N LYS A 69 -5.21 1.72 -27.46
CA LYS A 69 -3.99 1.40 -26.69
C LYS A 69 -2.70 1.68 -27.46
N GLY A 70 -2.78 2.34 -28.62
CA GLY A 70 -1.63 2.74 -29.41
C GLY A 70 -1.10 1.69 -30.37
N TYR A 71 -1.81 0.57 -30.58
CA TYR A 71 -1.47 -0.35 -31.67
C TYR A 71 -1.80 0.31 -33.01
N ALA A 72 -0.92 0.17 -34.00
CA ALA A 72 -1.10 0.67 -35.35
C ALA A 72 -1.31 -0.48 -36.34
N ASP A 73 -2.07 -0.24 -37.41
CA ASP A 73 -2.24 -1.22 -38.47
C ASP A 73 -0.90 -1.52 -39.17
N ALA A 74 -0.58 -2.81 -39.26
CA ALA A 74 0.59 -3.28 -40.00
C ALA A 74 0.30 -3.24 -41.50
N SER A 75 0.57 -2.08 -42.10
CA SER A 75 0.53 -1.72 -43.54
C SER A 75 -0.83 -1.38 -44.18
N GLY A 76 -0.98 -0.08 -44.49
CA GLY A 76 -1.30 0.41 -45.85
C GLY A 76 -2.67 0.12 -46.46
N ASN A 77 -3.72 0.81 -46.00
CA ASN A 77 -4.63 1.43 -46.96
C ASN A 77 -5.11 2.81 -46.46
N THR A 78 -4.87 3.80 -47.29
CA THR A 78 -4.80 5.23 -47.00
C THR A 78 -6.18 5.87 -46.98
N GLN A 79 -6.56 6.55 -45.90
CA GLN A 79 -7.06 7.94 -45.97
C GLN A 79 -7.12 8.59 -44.59
N SER A 80 -6.49 9.76 -44.53
CA SER A 80 -6.15 10.54 -43.36
C SER A 80 -7.17 11.66 -43.15
N ALA A 81 -7.63 11.89 -41.92
CA ALA A 81 -8.12 13.19 -41.47
C ALA A 81 -8.03 13.33 -39.93
N LYS A 82 -7.04 14.14 -39.52
CA LYS A 82 -6.85 15.01 -38.33
C LYS A 82 -7.58 14.73 -36.99
N ALA A 83 -6.75 14.86 -35.93
CA ALA A 83 -6.96 14.79 -34.47
C ALA A 83 -8.11 15.66 -33.88
N PRO A 84 -8.57 15.47 -32.63
CA PRO A 84 -7.72 15.61 -31.43
C PRO A 84 -7.75 14.45 -30.42
N SER A 85 -6.64 14.40 -29.68
CA SER A 85 -6.32 13.56 -28.54
C SER A 85 -7.35 13.66 -27.42
N ALA A 86 -7.89 12.50 -26.99
CA ALA A 86 -8.58 12.32 -25.72
C ALA A 86 -8.04 11.06 -25.02
N LYS A 87 -7.33 11.30 -23.91
CA LYS A 87 -6.94 10.30 -22.90
C LYS A 87 -8.16 9.52 -22.42
N ALA A 88 -8.07 8.20 -22.31
CA ALA A 88 -8.76 7.43 -21.26
C ALA A 88 -8.33 5.95 -21.25
N THR A 89 -7.44 5.66 -20.28
CA THR A 89 -7.60 4.64 -19.23
C THR A 89 -8.03 3.22 -19.62
N ALA A 90 -7.08 2.29 -19.43
CA ALA A 90 -7.34 0.87 -19.28
C ALA A 90 -7.65 0.56 -17.81
N GLN A 91 -8.78 -0.12 -17.57
CA GLN A 91 -9.04 -0.87 -16.35
C GLN A 91 -9.33 -2.35 -16.70
N PRO A 92 -9.20 -3.25 -15.70
CA PRO A 92 -8.81 -4.65 -15.88
C PRO A 92 -10.01 -5.60 -16.02
N VAL A 93 -9.86 -6.66 -16.82
CA VAL A 93 -10.83 -7.77 -16.87
C VAL A 93 -10.44 -8.85 -15.87
N LYS A 94 -11.39 -9.12 -14.97
CA LYS A 94 -11.44 -10.19 -13.98
C LYS A 94 -11.27 -11.57 -14.64
N ALA A 95 -10.53 -12.43 -13.95
CA ALA A 95 -10.55 -13.87 -14.17
C ALA A 95 -11.89 -14.45 -13.70
N SER A 96 -12.56 -15.17 -14.60
CA SER A 96 -13.70 -16.02 -14.27
C SER A 96 -13.25 -17.48 -14.35
N ALA A 97 -13.45 -18.20 -13.23
CA ALA A 97 -13.24 -19.63 -13.09
C ALA A 97 -14.16 -20.43 -14.04
N LYS A 98 -13.68 -21.60 -14.49
CA LYS A 98 -14.48 -22.67 -15.12
C LYS A 98 -14.60 -23.88 -14.16
N PRO A 99 -15.62 -24.75 -14.33
CA PRO A 99 -16.25 -25.51 -13.26
C PRO A 99 -15.81 -26.96 -13.18
N ALA A 100 -16.07 -27.55 -12.01
CA ALA A 100 -15.93 -28.96 -11.68
C ALA A 100 -16.91 -29.83 -12.46
N LYS A 101 -16.44 -31.02 -12.87
CA LYS A 101 -17.25 -32.09 -13.46
C LYS A 101 -17.39 -33.21 -12.43
N ALA A 102 -18.64 -33.61 -12.20
CA ALA A 102 -19.03 -34.70 -11.32
C ALA A 102 -18.61 -36.06 -11.88
N THR A 103 -18.25 -37.00 -11.00
CA THR A 103 -18.57 -38.43 -11.17
C THR A 103 -18.45 -39.15 -9.82
N SER A 104 -19.53 -39.79 -9.40
CA SER A 104 -19.53 -40.94 -8.49
C SER A 104 -20.24 -42.08 -9.23
N PRO A 105 -19.89 -43.34 -8.94
CA PRO A 105 -20.91 -44.20 -8.33
C PRO A 105 -20.34 -45.22 -7.30
N GLN A 106 -21.03 -45.38 -6.16
CA GLN A 106 -21.68 -46.63 -5.67
C GLN A 106 -20.76 -47.66 -4.95
N THR A 107 -21.13 -48.47 -3.94
CA THR A 107 -22.18 -48.58 -2.90
C THR A 107 -21.73 -49.74 -1.95
N LYS A 108 -22.36 -49.87 -0.75
CA LYS A 108 -22.46 -51.08 0.12
C LYS A 108 -21.23 -51.34 1.02
N THR A 109 -21.30 -51.69 2.31
CA THR A 109 -22.38 -52.26 3.17
C THR A 109 -21.90 -52.22 4.64
N LYS A 110 -22.85 -52.10 5.59
CA LYS A 110 -22.69 -52.40 7.04
C LYS A 110 -23.22 -53.81 7.31
N PRO A 111 -22.78 -54.55 8.36
CA PRO A 111 -23.53 -54.61 9.64
C PRO A 111 -22.59 -54.58 10.89
N ALA A 112 -22.87 -53.82 11.97
CA ALA A 112 -23.57 -54.21 13.22
C ALA A 112 -22.89 -55.38 13.99
N ALA A 113 -22.70 -55.45 15.31
CA ALA A 113 -22.89 -54.61 16.51
C ALA A 113 -22.24 -55.37 17.70
N LYS A 114 -21.76 -54.71 18.77
CA LYS A 114 -21.99 -55.07 20.20
C LYS A 114 -21.19 -54.18 21.17
N THR A 115 -21.86 -53.92 22.29
CA THR A 115 -21.67 -52.91 23.33
C THR A 115 -20.77 -53.37 24.50
N LYS A 116 -20.10 -52.42 25.18
CA LYS A 116 -19.83 -52.28 26.64
C LYS A 116 -18.85 -51.09 26.84
N GLU A 117 -19.29 -49.92 27.31
CA GLU A 117 -19.32 -49.45 28.73
C GLU A 117 -17.93 -49.61 29.42
N LYS A 118 -17.20 -48.60 29.90
CA LYS A 118 -17.56 -47.43 30.74
C LYS A 118 -16.36 -46.47 30.91
N ALA A 119 -16.69 -45.23 31.31
CA ALA A 119 -15.92 -44.29 32.14
C ALA A 119 -14.84 -43.37 31.51
N ALA A 120 -15.21 -42.09 31.32
CA ALA A 120 -14.62 -40.89 31.97
C ALA A 120 -14.84 -39.66 31.08
N ALA A 121 -15.98 -38.99 31.24
CA ALA A 121 -16.28 -37.73 30.58
C ALA A 121 -15.64 -36.57 31.36
N GLN A 122 -14.57 -36.00 30.80
CA GLN A 122 -14.24 -34.60 31.01
C GLN A 122 -14.94 -33.83 29.88
N SER A 123 -15.70 -32.82 30.30
CA SER A 123 -16.50 -31.91 29.50
C SER A 123 -15.70 -31.30 28.35
N GLU A 124 -15.95 -31.83 27.15
CA GLU A 124 -15.55 -31.30 25.86
C GLU A 124 -16.48 -30.11 25.55
N VAL A 125 -15.89 -28.92 25.47
CA VAL A 125 -16.60 -27.68 25.13
C VAL A 125 -17.02 -27.77 23.66
N GLU A 126 -18.31 -27.93 23.45
CA GLU A 126 -18.98 -27.79 22.16
C GLU A 126 -18.64 -26.40 21.56
N PRO A 127 -18.35 -26.29 20.25
CA PRO A 127 -17.93 -25.03 19.65
C PRO A 127 -19.10 -24.05 19.64
N SER A 128 -19.12 -23.17 20.64
CA SER A 128 -20.00 -22.02 20.73
C SER A 128 -19.77 -21.14 19.49
N GLN A 129 -20.86 -20.91 18.76
CA GLN A 129 -21.02 -19.82 17.80
C GLN A 129 -20.50 -18.50 18.42
N PRO A 130 -19.96 -17.55 17.63
CA PRO A 130 -19.50 -16.28 18.17
C PRO A 130 -20.68 -15.57 18.83
N GLU A 131 -20.63 -15.52 20.16
CA GLU A 131 -21.52 -14.74 21.00
C GLU A 131 -21.45 -13.30 20.48
N ALA A 132 -22.60 -12.75 20.06
CA ALA A 132 -22.69 -11.38 19.60
C ALA A 132 -22.17 -10.49 20.73
N ALA A 133 -21.03 -9.83 20.52
CA ALA A 133 -20.44 -8.94 21.51
C ALA A 133 -21.53 -7.97 21.99
N ALA A 134 -21.79 -7.95 23.29
CA ALA A 134 -22.82 -7.08 23.88
C ALA A 134 -22.58 -5.63 23.45
N ALA A 135 -23.66 -4.93 23.07
CA ALA A 135 -23.57 -3.54 22.66
C ALA A 135 -23.01 -2.67 23.79
N ASP A 136 -22.10 -1.75 23.44
CA ASP A 136 -21.52 -0.76 24.32
C ASP A 136 -22.45 0.46 24.44
N LEU A 137 -23.04 0.61 25.63
CA LEU A 137 -23.94 1.73 25.96
C LEU A 137 -23.19 2.95 26.51
N GLN A 138 -21.86 2.88 26.68
CA GLN A 138 -21.08 4.00 27.22
C GLN A 138 -20.97 5.13 26.20
N VAL A 139 -21.05 6.36 26.70
CA VAL A 139 -20.71 7.57 25.96
C VAL A 139 -19.28 7.93 26.31
N THR A 140 -18.38 7.85 25.34
CA THR A 140 -16.95 8.09 25.52
C THR A 140 -16.44 9.10 24.52
N ARG A 141 -15.26 9.66 24.73
CA ARG A 141 -14.50 10.37 23.69
C ARG A 141 -13.09 9.80 23.67
N THR A 142 -12.97 8.62 23.08
CA THR A 142 -11.71 7.87 23.07
C THR A 142 -11.28 7.58 21.64
N PHE A 143 -9.96 7.49 21.46
CA PHE A 143 -9.33 7.20 20.18
C PHE A 143 -8.44 5.98 20.38
N ALA A 144 -8.78 4.86 19.74
CA ALA A 144 -7.99 3.62 19.77
C ALA A 144 -6.76 3.70 18.84
N LEU A 145 -6.11 4.86 18.80
CA LEU A 145 -4.86 5.08 18.08
C LEU A 145 -3.68 4.46 18.85
N LEU A 146 -2.61 4.15 18.13
CA LEU A 146 -1.36 3.72 18.76
C LEU A 146 -0.73 4.94 19.42
N PRO A 147 0.00 4.78 20.55
CA PRO A 147 0.73 5.89 21.16
C PRO A 147 1.62 6.65 20.17
N THR A 148 2.24 5.95 19.20
CA THR A 148 3.06 6.54 18.14
C THR A 148 2.30 7.42 17.16
N ASP A 149 0.99 7.21 16.96
CA ASP A 149 0.20 8.00 16.02
C ASP A 149 0.07 9.45 16.50
N TRP A 150 0.00 9.65 17.81
CA TRP A 150 -0.11 10.99 18.39
C TRP A 150 1.11 11.88 18.10
N TYR A 151 2.29 11.28 17.89
CA TYR A 151 3.51 12.01 17.51
C TYR A 151 3.49 12.53 16.07
N ARG A 152 2.46 12.17 15.28
CA ARG A 152 2.17 12.79 13.97
C ARG A 152 1.67 14.22 14.14
N ALA A 153 1.02 14.53 15.25
CA ALA A 153 0.55 15.87 15.59
C ALA A 153 1.68 16.65 16.29
N THR A 154 2.69 17.07 15.52
CA THR A 154 3.95 17.64 16.06
C THR A 154 3.80 18.94 16.84
N PHE A 155 2.65 19.59 16.77
CA PHE A 155 2.30 20.77 17.55
C PHE A 155 1.81 20.46 18.97
N ARG A 156 1.58 19.18 19.29
CA ARG A 156 1.24 18.74 20.64
C ARG A 156 2.52 18.56 21.45
N GLU A 157 2.54 19.11 22.66
CA GLU A 157 3.63 18.85 23.61
C GLU A 157 3.53 17.40 24.09
N GLN A 158 4.56 16.61 23.79
CA GLN A 158 4.63 15.21 24.17
C GLN A 158 6.03 14.87 24.66
N GLU A 159 6.11 14.18 25.80
CA GLU A 159 7.38 13.63 26.28
C GLU A 159 7.89 12.55 25.32
N PRO A 160 9.21 12.35 25.18
CA PRO A 160 9.73 11.23 24.40
C PRO A 160 9.25 9.90 24.97
N MET A 161 8.80 8.98 24.12
CA MET A 161 8.46 7.63 24.59
C MET A 161 9.69 6.91 25.15
N PRO A 162 9.51 6.05 26.15
CA PRO A 162 10.60 5.20 26.63
C PRO A 162 10.96 4.15 25.57
N LEU A 163 12.25 3.89 25.42
CA LEU A 163 12.78 2.74 24.68
C LEU A 163 13.07 1.61 25.67
N PRO A 164 12.49 0.41 25.49
CA PRO A 164 12.84 -0.73 26.33
C PRO A 164 14.29 -1.15 26.07
N GLU A 165 14.91 -1.82 27.04
CA GLU A 165 16.23 -2.42 26.82
C GLU A 165 16.14 -3.53 25.76
N PRO A 166 17.05 -3.54 24.77
CA PRO A 166 17.03 -4.56 23.73
C PRO A 166 17.39 -5.93 24.31
N SER A 167 16.69 -6.96 23.84
CA SER A 167 17.08 -8.34 24.15
C SER A 167 18.44 -8.68 23.51
N PRO A 168 19.26 -9.53 24.13
CA PRO A 168 20.50 -10.01 23.51
C PRO A 168 20.23 -10.72 22.17
N PHE A 169 21.12 -10.54 21.20
CA PHE A 169 20.98 -11.16 19.90
C PHE A 169 21.12 -12.69 19.97
N ASP A 170 20.03 -13.36 19.60
CA ASP A 170 19.98 -14.80 19.38
C ASP A 170 19.89 -15.08 17.88
N LYS A 171 21.05 -15.41 17.30
CA LYS A 171 21.16 -15.67 15.86
C LYS A 171 20.34 -16.86 15.41
N ASP A 172 20.31 -17.95 16.18
CA ASP A 172 19.61 -19.17 15.81
C ASP A 172 18.09 -18.96 15.83
N LYS A 173 17.59 -18.21 16.81
CA LYS A 173 16.19 -17.76 16.86
C LYS A 173 15.84 -16.87 15.66
N CYS A 174 16.71 -15.93 15.29
CA CYS A 174 16.49 -15.07 14.12
C CYS A 174 16.46 -15.86 12.81
N LEU A 175 17.39 -16.80 12.62
CA LEU A 175 17.41 -17.73 11.48
C LEU A 175 16.14 -18.59 11.43
N ALA A 176 15.70 -19.13 12.56
CA ALA A 176 14.49 -19.93 12.65
C ALA A 176 13.23 -19.13 12.30
N ARG A 177 13.14 -17.86 12.73
CA ARG A 177 12.06 -16.95 12.35
C ARG A 177 12.10 -16.64 10.85
N LEU A 178 13.26 -16.27 10.31
CA LEU A 178 13.46 -15.99 8.88
C LEU A 178 13.07 -17.18 8.00
N ALA A 179 13.46 -18.40 8.39
CA ALA A 179 13.17 -19.63 7.65
C ALA A 179 11.66 -19.95 7.53
N LYS A 180 10.84 -19.44 8.46
CA LYS A 180 9.39 -19.71 8.56
C LYS A 180 8.53 -18.55 8.07
N LEU A 181 9.11 -17.44 7.64
CA LEU A 181 8.33 -16.28 7.20
C LEU A 181 7.47 -16.62 5.98
N PRO A 182 6.19 -16.22 5.98
CA PRO A 182 5.34 -16.42 4.81
C PRO A 182 5.71 -15.45 3.70
N THR A 183 5.37 -15.85 2.48
CA THR A 183 5.52 -15.06 1.26
C THR A 183 4.16 -14.59 0.75
N THR A 184 4.16 -13.65 -0.19
CA THR A 184 2.97 -13.27 -0.96
C THR A 184 2.63 -14.34 -2.00
N SER A 185 1.48 -14.19 -2.66
CA SER A 185 1.05 -15.09 -3.73
C SER A 185 2.16 -15.27 -4.77
N TYR A 186 2.38 -16.52 -5.20
CA TYR A 186 3.44 -16.92 -6.13
C TYR A 186 4.88 -16.67 -5.63
N ASP A 187 5.07 -16.60 -4.31
CA ASP A 187 6.39 -16.50 -3.66
C ASP A 187 7.22 -15.29 -4.08
N TRP A 188 6.57 -14.21 -4.52
CA TRP A 188 7.29 -13.00 -4.91
C TRP A 188 7.93 -12.35 -3.69
N ASP A 189 7.14 -11.80 -2.78
CA ASP A 189 7.65 -10.96 -1.69
C ASP A 189 7.56 -11.66 -0.35
N VAL A 190 8.45 -11.31 0.57
CA VAL A 190 8.44 -11.82 1.94
C VAL A 190 7.55 -10.92 2.78
N LYS A 191 6.67 -11.51 3.60
CA LYS A 191 5.78 -10.77 4.51
C LYS A 191 6.54 -10.39 5.78
N TRP A 192 7.41 -9.40 5.67
CA TRP A 192 8.27 -8.91 6.75
C TRP A 192 7.49 -8.39 7.96
N ASP A 193 6.28 -7.89 7.74
CA ASP A 193 5.32 -7.47 8.77
C ASP A 193 5.01 -8.58 9.78
N LYS A 194 5.06 -9.85 9.35
CA LYS A 194 4.82 -11.01 10.22
C LYS A 194 5.96 -11.29 11.21
N LEU A 195 7.09 -10.59 11.10
CA LEU A 195 8.10 -10.66 12.14
C LEU A 195 7.59 -10.06 13.46
N ASN A 196 6.77 -9.00 13.42
CA ASN A 196 6.40 -8.23 14.60
C ASN A 196 7.64 -7.90 15.46
N LEU A 197 8.66 -7.28 14.82
CA LEU A 197 9.91 -6.95 15.51
C LEU A 197 9.65 -5.99 16.68
N PRO A 198 10.32 -6.21 17.84
CA PRO A 198 10.23 -5.25 18.93
C PRO A 198 10.87 -3.93 18.53
N ARG A 199 10.42 -2.85 19.17
CA ARG A 199 10.91 -1.48 18.93
C ARG A 199 12.43 -1.36 19.12
N ALA A 200 12.94 -1.92 20.22
CA ALA A 200 14.36 -1.91 20.54
C ALA A 200 14.98 -3.25 20.13
N LEU A 201 15.98 -3.16 19.26
CA LEU A 201 16.79 -4.28 18.80
C LEU A 201 18.22 -4.06 19.29
N SER A 202 18.93 -5.14 19.62
CA SER A 202 20.39 -5.00 19.77
C SER A 202 20.98 -4.62 18.40
N LYS A 203 22.15 -3.98 18.39
CA LYS A 203 22.79 -3.60 17.12
C LYS A 203 23.07 -4.82 16.24
N GLU A 204 23.40 -5.95 16.83
CA GLU A 204 23.64 -7.22 16.14
C GLU A 204 22.36 -7.77 15.49
N GLU A 205 21.24 -7.75 16.21
CA GLU A 205 19.95 -8.18 15.67
C GLU A 205 19.47 -7.23 14.56
N ALA A 206 19.60 -5.92 14.76
CA ALA A 206 19.28 -4.93 13.73
C ALA A 206 20.15 -5.12 12.47
N HIS A 207 21.44 -5.37 12.63
CA HIS A 207 22.35 -5.69 11.53
C HIS A 207 21.90 -6.96 10.79
N PHE A 208 21.53 -8.03 11.51
CA PHE A 208 20.98 -9.24 10.90
C PHE A 208 19.76 -8.96 10.04
N TRP A 209 18.75 -8.25 10.58
CA TRP A 209 17.51 -8.00 9.87
C TRP A 209 17.68 -7.06 8.68
N LEU A 210 18.50 -6.00 8.81
CA LEU A 210 18.80 -5.11 7.69
C LEU A 210 19.41 -5.89 6.52
N VAL A 211 20.42 -6.72 6.80
CA VAL A 211 21.08 -7.54 5.77
C VAL A 211 20.12 -8.58 5.18
N ALA A 212 19.26 -9.19 5.99
CA ALA A 212 18.26 -10.14 5.50
C ALA A 212 17.22 -9.49 4.56
N MET A 213 16.74 -8.29 4.90
CA MET A 213 15.71 -7.56 4.13
C MET A 213 16.25 -6.93 2.84
N THR A 214 17.55 -6.64 2.78
CA THR A 214 18.21 -6.04 1.61
C THR A 214 18.88 -7.07 0.70
N THR A 215 19.10 -8.30 1.18
CA THR A 215 19.66 -9.37 0.34
C THR A 215 18.62 -9.91 -0.64
N LYS A 216 18.94 -9.92 -1.93
CA LYS A 216 18.08 -10.48 -2.99
C LYS A 216 17.70 -11.94 -2.71
N ARG A 217 16.39 -12.22 -2.73
CA ARG A 217 15.82 -13.57 -2.79
C ARG A 217 15.13 -13.79 -4.13
N SER A 218 15.52 -14.85 -4.85
CA SER A 218 14.72 -15.36 -5.99
C SER A 218 13.49 -16.10 -5.45
N ARG A 219 12.36 -16.01 -6.15
CA ARG A 219 11.12 -16.73 -5.78
C ARG A 219 11.29 -18.25 -5.71
N GLU A 220 12.26 -18.78 -6.44
CA GLU A 220 12.61 -20.21 -6.47
C GLU A 220 13.33 -20.66 -5.18
N VAL A 221 13.93 -19.73 -4.44
CA VAL A 221 14.66 -20.02 -3.20
C VAL A 221 13.67 -20.03 -2.04
N LYS A 222 13.43 -21.20 -1.47
CA LYS A 222 12.59 -21.36 -0.27
C LYS A 222 13.17 -20.56 0.90
N MET A 223 12.30 -20.10 1.80
CA MET A 223 12.74 -19.28 2.96
C MET A 223 13.74 -19.99 3.87
N LYS A 224 13.62 -21.32 4.03
CA LYS A 224 14.62 -22.12 4.76
C LYS A 224 16.02 -22.04 4.15
N ASP A 225 16.12 -22.16 2.83
CA ASP A 225 17.40 -22.11 2.12
C ASP A 225 17.93 -20.68 2.05
N PHE A 226 17.04 -19.69 1.96
CA PHE A 226 17.40 -18.28 2.09
C PHE A 226 18.01 -17.98 3.47
N ALA A 227 17.38 -18.43 4.55
CA ALA A 227 17.89 -18.27 5.91
C ALA A 227 19.27 -18.92 6.10
N ALA A 228 19.49 -20.10 5.53
CA ALA A 228 20.76 -20.81 5.63
C ALA A 228 21.97 -20.00 5.09
N LYS A 229 21.75 -19.05 4.16
CA LYS A 229 22.81 -18.15 3.64
C LYS A 229 23.41 -17.23 4.71
N PHE A 230 22.68 -16.96 5.78
CA PHE A 230 23.11 -16.07 6.86
C PHE A 230 23.75 -16.83 8.02
N ALA A 231 23.68 -18.16 8.05
CA ALA A 231 24.19 -18.99 9.14
C ALA A 231 25.70 -18.83 9.38
N LYS A 232 26.50 -18.60 8.32
CA LYS A 232 27.95 -18.39 8.42
C LYS A 232 28.38 -16.92 8.48
N ARG A 233 27.45 -15.98 8.31
CA ARG A 233 27.75 -14.53 8.34
C ARG A 233 27.88 -14.03 9.79
N LYS A 234 28.78 -13.09 10.05
CA LYS A 234 28.91 -12.42 11.33
C LYS A 234 28.01 -11.18 11.34
N PHE A 235 27.33 -10.93 12.45
CA PHE A 235 26.51 -9.74 12.68
C PHE A 235 26.90 -9.18 14.04
N ASP A 236 27.75 -8.18 14.04
CA ASP A 236 28.33 -7.55 15.24
C ASP A 236 27.82 -6.12 15.44
N GLY A 237 26.81 -5.70 14.68
CA GLY A 237 26.26 -4.35 14.77
C GLY A 237 27.19 -3.22 14.28
N ALA A 238 28.44 -3.53 13.93
CA ALA A 238 29.44 -2.57 13.49
C ALA A 238 29.32 -2.35 11.97
N ILE A 239 28.27 -1.62 11.58
CA ILE A 239 28.08 -1.16 10.21
C ILE A 239 28.01 0.36 10.19
N GLU A 240 28.83 0.98 9.35
CA GLU A 240 28.81 2.42 9.14
C GLU A 240 27.48 2.87 8.52
N ALA A 241 27.00 4.05 8.88
CA ALA A 241 25.69 4.53 8.44
C ALA A 241 25.56 4.53 6.91
N GLU A 242 26.55 5.06 6.20
CA GLU A 242 26.52 5.11 4.73
C GLU A 242 26.43 3.71 4.09
N GLU A 243 27.14 2.73 4.65
CA GLU A 243 27.07 1.34 4.16
C GLU A 243 25.70 0.72 4.47
N ALA A 244 25.12 0.98 5.65
CA ALA A 244 23.78 0.53 5.99
C ALA A 244 22.71 1.10 5.03
N PHE A 245 22.79 2.40 4.71
CA PHE A 245 21.89 3.03 3.73
C PHE A 245 22.17 2.57 2.30
N LYS A 246 23.41 2.20 1.98
CA LYS A 246 23.76 1.61 0.68
C LYS A 246 23.09 0.26 0.47
N LEU A 247 22.95 -0.56 1.50
CA LEU A 247 22.19 -1.82 1.42
C LEU A 247 20.73 -1.57 1.02
N VAL A 248 20.08 -0.56 1.61
CA VAL A 248 18.70 -0.17 1.24
C VAL A 248 18.64 0.35 -0.19
N ARG A 249 19.58 1.22 -0.59
CA ARG A 249 19.64 1.78 -1.94
C ARG A 249 19.91 0.73 -3.02
N SER A 250 20.73 -0.27 -2.72
CA SER A 250 21.10 -1.34 -3.65
C SER A 250 20.11 -2.51 -3.67
N ALA A 251 19.10 -2.52 -2.79
CA ALA A 251 18.11 -3.58 -2.78
C ALA A 251 17.34 -3.65 -4.11
N ASP A 252 17.28 -4.85 -4.68
CA ASP A 252 16.63 -5.15 -5.97
C ASP A 252 15.09 -5.03 -5.94
N ARG A 253 14.50 -4.84 -4.77
CA ARG A 253 13.05 -4.79 -4.55
C ARG A 253 12.70 -3.69 -3.56
N ARG A 254 11.40 -3.42 -3.44
CA ARG A 254 10.88 -2.56 -2.36
C ARG A 254 11.32 -3.12 -1.02
N VAL A 255 12.01 -2.28 -0.26
CA VAL A 255 12.43 -2.57 1.10
C VAL A 255 11.24 -2.31 2.03
N SER A 256 11.01 -3.19 2.99
CA SER A 256 9.90 -3.04 3.93
C SER A 256 10.21 -2.05 5.04
N VAL A 257 9.18 -1.50 5.69
CA VAL A 257 9.35 -0.53 6.78
C VAL A 257 10.18 -1.11 7.94
N GLU A 258 10.15 -2.42 8.18
CA GLU A 258 10.97 -3.07 9.21
C GLU A 258 12.48 -2.89 8.98
N ALA A 259 12.95 -2.65 7.75
CA ALA A 259 14.35 -2.34 7.53
C ALA A 259 14.70 -0.93 8.05
N ALA A 260 13.74 0.00 8.10
CA ALA A 260 13.96 1.32 8.68
C ALA A 260 13.99 1.22 10.20
N LEU A 261 13.27 0.26 10.79
CA LEU A 261 13.41 -0.06 12.21
C LEU A 261 14.82 -0.55 12.50
N ALA A 262 15.34 -1.43 11.66
CA ALA A 262 16.73 -1.90 11.77
C ALA A 262 17.72 -0.75 11.62
N LEU A 263 17.56 0.13 10.62
CA LEU A 263 18.38 1.34 10.47
C LEU A 263 18.32 2.23 11.72
N ALA A 264 17.14 2.51 12.25
CA ALA A 264 16.95 3.35 13.44
C ALA A 264 17.62 2.79 14.71
N ASN A 265 17.87 1.47 14.77
CA ASN A 265 18.61 0.83 15.86
C ASN A 265 20.13 0.73 15.58
N LEU A 266 20.59 0.99 14.36
CA LEU A 266 22.00 0.90 13.95
C LEU A 266 22.69 2.26 13.95
N VAL A 267 21.99 3.32 13.53
CA VAL A 267 22.56 4.64 13.31
C VAL A 267 21.95 5.68 14.25
N THR A 268 22.64 6.80 14.44
CA THR A 268 22.08 7.92 15.21
C THR A 268 20.94 8.61 14.45
N PRO A 269 20.01 9.30 15.14
CA PRO A 269 18.98 10.10 14.46
C PRO A 269 19.55 11.10 13.45
N GLU A 270 20.69 11.72 13.75
CA GLU A 270 21.38 12.67 12.87
C GLU A 270 21.85 11.99 11.58
N ALA A 271 22.52 10.84 11.70
CA ALA A 271 22.98 10.08 10.54
C ALA A 271 21.80 9.55 9.71
N TYR A 272 20.69 9.19 10.34
CA TYR A 272 19.48 8.76 9.64
C TYR A 272 18.89 9.90 8.80
N VAL A 273 18.70 11.08 9.40
CA VAL A 273 18.13 12.24 8.70
C VAL A 273 19.06 12.76 7.62
N GLU A 274 20.37 12.79 7.88
CA GLU A 274 21.37 13.17 6.88
C GLU A 274 21.32 12.25 5.66
N ALA A 275 21.39 10.92 5.87
CA ALA A 275 21.32 9.95 4.77
C ALA A 275 19.96 9.95 4.03
N TYR A 276 18.87 10.26 4.74
CA TYR A 276 17.56 10.46 4.11
C TYR A 276 17.55 11.70 3.20
N CYS A 277 18.22 12.79 3.60
CA CYS A 277 18.25 14.05 2.85
C CYS A 277 19.27 14.08 1.72
N THR A 278 20.39 13.35 1.84
CA THR A 278 21.47 13.31 0.83
C THR A 278 21.25 12.23 -0.23
N HIS A 279 20.07 11.62 -0.27
CA HIS A 279 19.75 10.57 -1.23
C HIS A 279 19.83 11.06 -2.68
N GLU A 280 20.91 10.72 -3.38
CA GLU A 280 20.96 10.83 -4.83
C GLU A 280 20.04 9.78 -5.47
N PRO A 281 19.21 10.16 -6.47
CA PRO A 281 18.48 9.18 -7.26
C PRO A 281 19.49 8.24 -7.91
N GLY A 282 19.54 6.99 -7.45
CA GLY A 282 20.29 5.95 -8.15
C GLY A 282 19.73 5.74 -9.56
N THR A 283 20.32 4.83 -10.33
CA THR A 283 19.81 4.37 -11.66
C THR A 283 18.43 3.71 -11.62
N LYS A 284 17.73 3.81 -10.49
CA LYS A 284 16.40 3.28 -10.22
C LYS A 284 15.32 4.12 -10.91
N LYS A 285 14.21 3.47 -11.19
CA LYS A 285 13.05 4.12 -11.81
C LYS A 285 12.38 5.06 -10.78
N PRO A 286 11.72 6.15 -11.20
CA PRO A 286 11.16 7.14 -10.28
C PRO A 286 10.28 6.57 -9.15
N TRP A 287 9.47 5.53 -9.43
CA TRP A 287 8.62 4.90 -8.42
C TRP A 287 9.35 4.01 -7.41
N GLU A 288 10.54 3.50 -7.76
CA GLU A 288 11.38 2.75 -6.82
C GLU A 288 12.07 3.69 -5.85
N SER A 289 12.55 4.83 -6.35
CA SER A 289 13.08 5.93 -5.52
C SER A 289 12.00 6.48 -4.60
N ALA A 290 10.80 6.75 -5.11
CA ALA A 290 9.67 7.22 -4.32
C ALA A 290 9.29 6.24 -3.20
N ALA A 291 9.25 4.93 -3.49
CA ALA A 291 8.93 3.92 -2.48
C ALA A 291 10.02 3.82 -1.38
N ALA A 292 11.30 3.94 -1.74
CA ALA A 292 12.39 3.96 -0.77
C ALA A 292 12.34 5.21 0.11
N GLN A 293 12.07 6.38 -0.47
CA GLN A 293 11.91 7.62 0.29
C GLN A 293 10.72 7.56 1.25
N GLN A 294 9.57 7.04 0.80
CA GLN A 294 8.40 6.85 1.67
C GLN A 294 8.70 5.91 2.82
N MET A 295 9.35 4.78 2.55
CA MET A 295 9.76 3.82 3.57
C MET A 295 10.70 4.44 4.62
N LEU A 296 11.65 5.29 4.19
CA LEU A 296 12.57 5.97 5.11
C LEU A 296 11.85 7.06 5.94
N LEU A 297 10.89 7.77 5.33
CA LEU A 297 10.04 8.74 6.03
C LEU A 297 9.17 8.05 7.08
N ASP A 298 8.55 6.91 6.74
CA ASP A 298 7.80 6.08 7.69
C ASP A 298 8.68 5.66 8.85
N GLY A 299 9.92 5.26 8.57
CA GLY A 299 10.93 4.95 9.57
C GLY A 299 11.22 6.12 10.51
N LEU A 300 11.45 7.32 9.96
CA LEU A 300 11.67 8.53 10.73
C LEU A 300 10.46 8.81 11.64
N GLN A 301 9.26 8.83 11.07
CA GLN A 301 8.03 9.20 11.77
C GLN A 301 7.63 8.18 12.84
N ARG A 302 7.80 6.88 12.58
CA ARG A 302 7.36 5.83 13.51
C ARG A 302 8.44 5.47 14.53
N PHE A 303 9.72 5.51 14.15
CA PHE A 303 10.78 4.80 14.87
C PHE A 303 11.83 5.73 15.47
N ILE A 304 11.86 7.00 15.05
CA ILE A 304 12.82 7.99 15.54
C ILE A 304 12.07 9.13 16.24
N VAL A 305 11.20 9.85 15.53
CA VAL A 305 10.48 11.03 16.03
C VAL A 305 9.85 10.84 17.40
N PRO A 306 9.17 9.71 17.69
CA PRO A 306 8.49 9.54 18.97
C PRO A 306 9.44 9.37 20.17
N TYR A 307 10.73 9.11 19.91
CA TYR A 307 11.75 8.80 20.90
C TYR A 307 12.82 9.90 21.00
N LEU A 308 12.69 10.98 20.22
CA LEU A 308 13.63 12.09 20.24
C LEU A 308 13.49 12.93 21.50
N THR A 309 14.59 13.15 22.21
CA THR A 309 14.68 14.24 23.19
C THR A 309 14.54 15.59 22.51
N GLU A 310 14.15 16.64 23.26
CA GLU A 310 14.13 18.01 22.73
C GLU A 310 15.47 18.44 22.13
N LYS A 311 16.58 18.06 22.78
CA LYS A 311 17.93 18.40 22.33
C LYS A 311 18.22 17.80 20.95
N GLN A 312 17.90 16.52 20.76
CA GLN A 312 18.06 15.85 19.46
C GLN A 312 17.12 16.46 18.41
N ARG A 313 15.85 16.70 18.76
CA ARG A 313 14.89 17.36 17.86
C ARG A 313 15.41 18.72 17.38
N LYS A 314 15.88 19.57 18.29
CA LYS A 314 16.47 20.89 17.97
C LYS A 314 17.73 20.77 17.10
N ALA A 315 18.56 19.75 17.33
CA ALA A 315 19.73 19.48 16.49
C ALA A 315 19.35 19.09 15.05
N LEU A 316 18.38 18.19 14.89
CA LEU A 316 17.87 17.79 13.57
C LEU A 316 17.19 18.95 12.83
N GLN A 317 16.39 19.75 13.52
CA GLN A 317 15.80 20.96 12.93
C GLN A 317 16.88 21.95 12.46
N LYS A 318 17.96 22.11 13.24
CA LYS A 318 19.11 22.94 12.83
C LYS A 318 19.81 22.38 11.59
N LEU A 319 19.96 21.05 11.50
CA LEU A 319 20.52 20.37 10.33
C LEU A 319 19.70 20.69 9.07
N LEU A 320 18.37 20.54 9.14
CA LEU A 320 17.48 20.78 8.00
C LEU A 320 17.43 22.23 7.53
N ARG A 321 17.63 23.20 8.43
CA ARG A 321 17.65 24.64 8.07
C ARG A 321 18.84 25.03 7.20
N LYS A 322 19.92 24.23 7.16
CA LYS A 322 21.13 24.57 6.41
C LYS A 322 20.87 24.70 4.90
N ASP A 323 20.08 23.79 4.36
CA ASP A 323 19.81 23.66 2.92
C ASP A 323 18.30 23.77 2.64
N TRP A 324 17.59 24.55 3.46
CA TRP A 324 16.14 24.73 3.33
C TRP A 324 15.79 25.62 2.12
N ASP A 325 14.97 25.10 1.21
CA ASP A 325 14.40 25.85 0.10
C ASP A 325 12.90 26.09 0.31
N PRO A 326 12.47 27.31 0.71
CA PRO A 326 11.06 27.62 0.88
C PRO A 326 10.31 27.84 -0.44
N ASN A 327 11.02 27.87 -1.58
CA ASN A 327 10.45 28.14 -2.90
C ASN A 327 10.40 26.90 -3.80
N PHE A 328 10.81 25.74 -3.31
CA PHE A 328 10.75 24.52 -4.08
C PHE A 328 9.31 24.23 -4.54
N GLN A 329 9.12 24.04 -5.84
CA GLN A 329 7.86 23.63 -6.43
C GLN A 329 8.09 22.45 -7.39
N PRO A 330 7.38 21.33 -7.22
CA PRO A 330 7.36 20.24 -8.19
C PRO A 330 6.98 20.77 -9.59
N THR A 331 7.77 20.44 -10.62
CA THR A 331 7.50 20.87 -12.00
C THR A 331 6.62 19.89 -12.77
N SER A 332 6.53 18.67 -12.27
CA SER A 332 5.78 17.55 -12.84
C SER A 332 4.93 16.87 -11.77
N PRO A 333 3.77 16.28 -12.10
CA PRO A 333 2.97 15.48 -11.16
C PRO A 333 3.69 14.21 -10.67
N TYR A 334 4.84 13.85 -11.27
CA TYR A 334 5.69 12.74 -10.85
C TYR A 334 6.84 13.17 -9.92
N ASP A 335 7.06 14.48 -9.77
CA ASP A 335 8.12 15.00 -8.91
C ASP A 335 7.71 14.89 -7.44
N GLN A 336 8.72 14.73 -6.58
CA GLN A 336 8.56 14.74 -5.12
C GLN A 336 9.12 16.05 -4.57
N PHE A 337 8.62 16.49 -3.41
CA PHE A 337 9.36 17.47 -2.62
C PHE A 337 10.69 16.88 -2.16
N PRO A 338 11.72 17.70 -1.89
CA PRO A 338 12.95 17.22 -1.31
C PRO A 338 12.69 16.48 0.00
N PRO A 339 13.45 15.41 0.31
CA PRO A 339 13.30 14.67 1.57
C PRO A 339 13.35 15.57 2.81
N SER A 340 14.15 16.65 2.78
CA SER A 340 14.25 17.63 3.86
C SER A 340 12.91 18.30 4.20
N HIS A 341 12.01 18.50 3.23
CA HIS A 341 10.68 19.07 3.45
C HIS A 341 9.79 18.12 4.24
N TYR A 342 9.77 16.84 3.90
CA TYR A 342 9.00 15.85 4.66
C TYR A 342 9.60 15.60 6.05
N ALA A 343 10.93 15.60 6.17
CA ALA A 343 11.60 15.51 7.47
C ALA A 343 11.28 16.72 8.36
N ALA A 344 11.22 17.93 7.78
CA ALA A 344 10.86 19.15 8.48
C ALA A 344 9.42 19.08 9.03
N ALA A 345 8.47 18.57 8.23
CA ALA A 345 7.11 18.28 8.69
C ALA A 345 7.08 17.28 9.84
N ALA A 346 7.81 16.16 9.73
CA ALA A 346 7.90 15.15 10.79
C ALA A 346 8.58 15.66 12.08
N LEU A 347 9.42 16.69 11.99
CA LEU A 347 10.16 17.25 13.12
C LEU A 347 9.51 18.50 13.74
N GLY A 348 8.33 18.90 13.26
CA GLY A 348 7.57 20.03 13.80
C GLY A 348 8.08 21.41 13.38
N MET A 349 8.71 21.51 12.21
CA MET A 349 9.13 22.79 11.62
C MET A 349 7.96 23.46 10.89
N SER A 350 6.84 23.66 11.61
CA SER A 350 5.56 24.03 11.01
C SER A 350 5.58 25.38 10.29
N LYS A 351 6.39 26.33 10.75
CA LYS A 351 6.56 27.64 10.10
C LYS A 351 7.25 27.50 8.75
N GLU A 352 8.34 26.74 8.70
CA GLU A 352 9.08 26.45 7.48
C GLU A 352 8.21 25.68 6.48
N VAL A 353 7.52 24.64 6.94
CA VAL A 353 6.59 23.87 6.10
C VAL A 353 5.48 24.76 5.55
N TYR A 354 4.89 25.63 6.37
CA TYR A 354 3.83 26.55 5.92
C TYR A 354 4.31 27.53 4.84
N GLN A 355 5.57 27.99 4.87
CA GLN A 355 6.13 28.84 3.80
C GLN A 355 6.09 28.17 2.42
N VAL A 356 6.05 26.84 2.38
CA VAL A 356 5.96 26.04 1.16
C VAL A 356 4.49 25.77 0.83
N THR A 357 3.71 25.25 1.78
CA THR A 357 2.32 24.86 1.50
C THR A 357 1.42 26.04 1.15
N SER A 358 1.66 27.21 1.75
CA SER A 358 0.85 28.41 1.53
C SER A 358 0.96 28.99 0.10
N LYS A 359 1.94 28.52 -0.69
CA LYS A 359 2.16 28.97 -2.08
C LYS A 359 1.46 28.11 -3.11
N TRP A 360 0.99 26.93 -2.71
CA TRP A 360 0.29 26.04 -3.64
C TRP A 360 -1.03 26.66 -4.04
N ALA A 361 -1.42 26.47 -5.31
CA ALA A 361 -2.72 26.92 -5.77
C ALA A 361 -3.84 26.08 -5.12
N ASP A 362 -5.03 26.65 -5.00
CA ASP A 362 -6.22 25.89 -4.62
C ASP A 362 -6.41 24.74 -5.60
N ASP A 363 -6.88 23.59 -5.08
CA ASP A 363 -7.12 22.36 -5.87
C ASP A 363 -5.91 21.79 -6.63
N GLN A 364 -4.68 22.25 -6.39
CA GLN A 364 -3.48 21.89 -7.16
C GLN A 364 -3.25 20.37 -7.30
N PHE A 365 -3.70 19.56 -6.33
CA PHE A 365 -3.45 18.12 -6.29
C PHE A 365 -4.64 17.24 -6.71
N VAL A 366 -5.74 17.83 -7.19
CA VAL A 366 -6.96 17.07 -7.55
C VAL A 366 -6.73 16.11 -8.71
N GLU A 367 -6.03 16.53 -9.78
CA GLU A 367 -5.88 15.69 -10.98
C GLU A 367 -4.86 14.55 -10.84
N SER A 368 -3.81 14.76 -10.05
CA SER A 368 -2.71 13.79 -9.86
C SER A 368 -2.80 13.01 -8.55
N TYR A 369 -3.76 13.37 -7.69
CA TYR A 369 -3.89 12.92 -6.29
C TYR A 369 -2.64 13.16 -5.44
N GLY A 370 -1.67 13.92 -5.96
CA GLY A 370 -0.35 14.06 -5.35
C GLY A 370 0.33 12.72 -5.06
N TYR A 371 0.10 11.68 -5.86
CA TYR A 371 0.54 10.31 -5.53
C TYR A 371 2.05 10.22 -5.24
N TYR A 372 2.87 10.93 -6.02
CA TYR A 372 4.33 10.97 -5.85
C TYR A 372 4.78 12.06 -4.87
N SER A 373 4.17 13.24 -4.96
CA SER A 373 4.50 14.41 -4.15
C SER A 373 3.98 14.35 -2.71
N ALA A 374 3.11 13.40 -2.39
CA ALA A 374 2.58 13.13 -1.04
C ALA A 374 2.29 14.41 -0.21
N PRO A 375 1.55 15.40 -0.73
CA PRO A 375 1.33 16.69 -0.05
C PRO A 375 0.67 16.52 1.32
N GLN A 376 -0.07 15.43 1.53
CA GLN A 376 -0.64 15.02 2.82
C GLN A 376 0.43 15.03 3.93
N GLN A 377 1.64 14.55 3.64
CA GLN A 377 2.73 14.45 4.61
C GLN A 377 3.24 15.82 5.06
N LEU A 378 3.16 16.83 4.18
CA LEU A 378 3.53 18.20 4.51
C LEU A 378 2.40 18.92 5.24
N VAL A 379 1.15 18.78 4.77
CA VAL A 379 0.00 19.41 5.43
C VAL A 379 -0.20 18.87 6.84
N LEU A 380 0.02 17.58 7.10
CA LEU A 380 -0.03 17.03 8.47
C LEU A 380 1.02 17.63 9.42
N GLY A 381 2.12 18.20 8.89
CA GLY A 381 3.16 18.87 9.68
C GLY A 381 2.86 20.33 10.03
N LEU A 382 1.67 20.83 9.71
CA LEU A 382 1.27 22.19 10.05
C LEU A 382 0.94 22.34 11.54
N GLY A 383 1.05 23.58 12.04
CA GLY A 383 1.17 23.86 13.48
C GLY A 383 -0.12 23.86 14.29
N SER A 384 -1.27 23.54 13.71
CA SER A 384 -2.53 23.43 14.45
C SER A 384 -3.57 22.60 13.69
N PRO A 385 -4.57 22.02 14.38
CA PRO A 385 -5.69 21.32 13.75
C PRO A 385 -6.43 22.19 12.72
N GLU A 386 -6.70 23.46 13.05
CA GLU A 386 -7.47 24.37 12.21
C GLU A 386 -6.74 24.67 10.90
N LEU A 387 -5.42 24.89 10.96
CA LEU A 387 -4.61 25.15 9.79
C LEU A 387 -4.48 23.89 8.91
N ILE A 388 -4.31 22.72 9.53
CA ILE A 388 -4.32 21.43 8.82
C ILE A 388 -5.63 21.27 8.04
N VAL A 389 -6.77 21.42 8.71
CA VAL A 389 -8.10 21.26 8.10
C VAL A 389 -8.34 22.27 6.99
N THR A 390 -7.96 23.53 7.21
CA THR A 390 -8.09 24.61 6.22
C THR A 390 -7.32 24.29 4.95
N GLU A 391 -6.02 23.98 5.07
CA GLU A 391 -5.18 23.65 3.92
C GLU A 391 -5.62 22.33 3.27
N TRP A 392 -6.04 21.34 4.04
CA TRP A 392 -6.54 20.06 3.52
C TRP A 392 -7.75 20.25 2.60
N LYS A 393 -8.70 21.08 3.03
CA LYS A 393 -9.91 21.42 2.27
C LYS A 393 -9.60 22.30 1.06
N ARG A 394 -8.77 23.33 1.24
CA ARG A 394 -8.32 24.25 0.16
C ARG A 394 -7.66 23.50 -1.00
N LEU A 395 -6.89 22.47 -0.68
CA LEU A 395 -6.16 21.65 -1.63
C LEU A 395 -6.95 20.41 -2.10
N LYS A 396 -8.14 20.17 -1.53
CA LYS A 396 -8.99 18.97 -1.75
C LYS A 396 -8.20 17.65 -1.63
N LEU A 397 -7.35 17.56 -0.60
CA LEU A 397 -6.55 16.37 -0.39
C LEU A 397 -7.40 15.17 0.01
N GLN A 398 -6.91 13.99 -0.38
CA GLN A 398 -7.48 12.69 -0.01
C GLN A 398 -6.43 11.88 0.75
N MET A 399 -6.85 11.10 1.74
CA MET A 399 -5.95 10.18 2.45
C MET A 399 -5.64 8.97 1.55
N ARG A 400 -4.38 8.53 1.54
CA ARG A 400 -3.92 7.48 0.62
C ARG A 400 -4.08 6.09 1.20
N ASP A 401 -4.01 5.98 2.51
CA ASP A 401 -4.02 4.73 3.25
C ASP A 401 -4.51 4.95 4.70
N THR A 402 -4.51 3.86 5.48
CA THR A 402 -4.91 3.88 6.88
C THR A 402 -3.98 4.72 7.77
N ASP A 403 -2.71 4.85 7.41
CA ASP A 403 -1.74 5.61 8.21
C ASP A 403 -1.98 7.12 8.06
N ASP A 404 -2.31 7.58 6.84
CA ASP A 404 -2.78 8.95 6.60
C ASP A 404 -4.06 9.23 7.42
N VAL A 405 -5.02 8.29 7.49
CA VAL A 405 -6.25 8.43 8.31
C VAL A 405 -5.92 8.57 9.79
N ARG A 406 -5.09 7.68 10.33
CA ARG A 406 -4.69 7.70 11.75
C ARG A 406 -3.94 8.98 12.10
N ALA A 407 -3.03 9.42 11.23
CA ALA A 407 -2.28 10.65 11.42
C ALA A 407 -3.21 11.88 11.38
N PHE A 408 -4.17 11.91 10.46
CA PHE A 408 -5.14 13.00 10.40
C PHE A 408 -6.03 13.05 11.63
N ILE A 409 -6.51 11.91 12.13
CA ILE A 409 -7.29 11.81 13.38
C ILE A 409 -6.41 12.22 14.58
N ALA A 410 -5.15 11.83 14.64
CA ALA A 410 -4.23 12.28 15.69
C ALA A 410 -4.07 13.81 15.72
N CYS A 411 -4.05 14.44 14.54
CA CYS A 411 -3.98 15.91 14.43
C CYS A 411 -5.32 16.57 14.79
N THR A 412 -6.42 16.07 14.26
CA THR A 412 -7.72 16.80 14.23
C THR A 412 -8.76 16.26 15.20
N GLU A 413 -8.51 15.11 15.82
CA GLU A 413 -9.45 14.39 16.68
C GLU A 413 -10.81 14.19 15.98
N THR A 414 -11.87 14.84 16.47
CA THR A 414 -13.22 14.78 15.89
C THR A 414 -13.57 15.97 15.02
N SER A 415 -12.72 17.00 14.95
CA SER A 415 -13.06 18.30 14.35
C SER A 415 -13.22 18.29 12.82
N ALA A 416 -12.76 17.23 12.15
CA ALA A 416 -12.76 17.13 10.69
C ALA A 416 -12.99 15.70 10.16
N LEU A 417 -13.81 14.90 10.84
CA LEU A 417 -14.08 13.51 10.42
C LEU A 417 -14.73 13.42 9.03
N GLU A 418 -15.39 14.47 8.56
CA GLU A 418 -15.93 14.56 7.20
C GLU A 418 -14.86 14.40 6.12
N CYS A 419 -13.63 14.88 6.34
CA CYS A 419 -12.52 14.69 5.39
C CYS A 419 -12.15 13.21 5.25
N VAL A 420 -12.24 12.44 6.34
CA VAL A 420 -12.03 10.99 6.33
C VAL A 420 -13.18 10.30 5.58
N VAL A 421 -14.42 10.68 5.88
CA VAL A 421 -15.62 10.13 5.23
C VAL A 421 -15.59 10.38 3.72
N ASP A 422 -15.30 11.59 3.28
CA ASP A 422 -15.23 11.93 1.86
C ASP A 422 -14.18 11.07 1.15
N THR A 423 -13.04 10.80 1.81
CA THR A 423 -12.03 9.87 1.29
C THR A 423 -12.54 8.42 1.19
N ILE A 424 -13.29 7.94 2.18
CA ILE A 424 -13.90 6.60 2.17
C ILE A 424 -14.95 6.49 1.07
N LEU A 425 -15.81 7.51 0.90
CA LEU A 425 -16.88 7.53 -0.09
C LEU A 425 -16.35 7.62 -1.52
N ALA A 426 -15.18 8.24 -1.72
CA ALA A 426 -14.50 8.28 -3.02
C ALA A 426 -13.97 6.89 -3.46
N GLN A 427 -13.88 5.92 -2.56
CA GLN A 427 -13.34 4.60 -2.90
C GLN A 427 -14.30 3.77 -3.76
N THR A 428 -13.81 3.37 -4.93
CA THR A 428 -14.51 2.43 -5.81
C THR A 428 -14.21 0.97 -5.47
N ASN A 429 -13.12 0.71 -4.74
CA ASN A 429 -12.75 -0.61 -4.26
C ASN A 429 -13.29 -0.85 -2.85
N LYS A 430 -14.09 -1.91 -2.68
CA LYS A 430 -14.68 -2.31 -1.40
C LYS A 430 -13.64 -2.63 -0.32
N GLU A 431 -12.54 -3.27 -0.68
CA GLU A 431 -11.50 -3.67 0.29
C GLU A 431 -10.75 -2.44 0.81
N GLU A 432 -10.44 -1.48 -0.07
CA GLU A 432 -9.79 -0.23 0.34
C GLU A 432 -10.74 0.66 1.16
N ALA A 433 -12.01 0.78 0.76
CA ALA A 433 -13.03 1.47 1.55
C ALA A 433 -13.14 0.87 2.97
N ALA A 434 -13.11 -0.46 3.07
CA ALA A 434 -13.16 -1.16 4.35
C ALA A 434 -11.95 -0.86 5.24
N LYS A 435 -10.73 -0.90 4.70
CA LYS A 435 -9.52 -0.59 5.46
C LYS A 435 -9.53 0.84 6.00
N LEU A 436 -9.89 1.83 5.18
CA LEU A 436 -9.97 3.22 5.62
C LEU A 436 -11.04 3.41 6.71
N LEU A 437 -12.17 2.72 6.57
CA LEU A 437 -13.25 2.75 7.55
C LEU A 437 -12.88 2.06 8.87
N GLU A 438 -12.05 1.01 8.84
CA GLU A 438 -11.46 0.42 10.06
C GLU A 438 -10.60 1.43 10.83
N ALA A 439 -9.87 2.31 10.13
CA ALA A 439 -9.12 3.38 10.77
C ALA A 439 -10.04 4.48 11.35
N LEU A 440 -11.13 4.84 10.66
CA LEU A 440 -12.15 5.75 11.21
C LEU A 440 -12.85 5.15 12.46
N ALA A 441 -13.08 3.84 12.47
CA ALA A 441 -13.70 3.11 13.57
C ALA A 441 -12.89 3.13 14.89
N LEU A 442 -11.64 3.60 14.85
CA LEU A 442 -10.84 3.84 16.04
C LEU A 442 -11.35 5.03 16.86
N VAL A 443 -12.16 5.92 16.26
CA VAL A 443 -12.83 7.01 16.98
C VAL A 443 -14.08 6.47 17.66
N ARG A 444 -14.11 6.51 18.98
CA ARG A 444 -15.28 6.14 19.81
C ARG A 444 -15.77 7.38 20.54
N ALA A 445 -16.53 8.17 19.80
CA ALA A 445 -17.08 9.45 20.22
C ALA A 445 -18.45 9.68 19.56
N PRO A 446 -19.38 10.43 20.21
CA PRO A 446 -20.65 10.80 19.59
C PRO A 446 -20.49 11.47 18.23
N GLU A 447 -19.46 12.31 18.07
CA GLU A 447 -19.17 13.05 16.84
C GLU A 447 -18.84 12.12 15.65
N ALA A 448 -18.55 10.82 15.89
CA ALA A 448 -18.36 9.83 14.84
C ALA A 448 -19.68 9.18 14.34
N ALA A 449 -20.82 9.40 15.01
CA ALA A 449 -22.09 8.78 14.68
C ALA A 449 -22.59 9.18 13.27
N GLU A 450 -22.65 10.48 12.97
CA GLU A 450 -23.03 10.99 11.65
C GLU A 450 -22.03 10.53 10.55
N PRO A 451 -20.70 10.66 10.71
CA PRO A 451 -19.72 10.06 9.80
C PRO A 451 -19.95 8.57 9.50
N MET A 452 -20.23 7.77 10.53
CA MET A 452 -20.51 6.34 10.39
C MET A 452 -21.83 6.09 9.68
N LEU A 453 -22.86 6.89 9.95
CA LEU A 453 -24.15 6.80 9.26
C LEU A 453 -23.99 7.10 7.76
N ARG A 454 -23.27 8.17 7.40
CA ARG A 454 -22.93 8.49 6.00
C ARG A 454 -22.21 7.33 5.32
N CYS A 455 -21.21 6.74 5.98
CA CYS A 455 -20.51 5.57 5.46
C CYS A 455 -21.42 4.34 5.31
N LYS A 456 -22.34 4.12 6.25
CA LYS A 456 -23.33 3.02 6.19
C LYS A 456 -24.27 3.18 5.00
N LEU A 457 -24.64 4.41 4.64
CA LEU A 457 -25.55 4.68 3.53
C LEU A 457 -24.82 4.60 2.18
N ASP A 458 -23.67 5.29 2.06
CA ASP A 458 -23.13 5.62 0.74
C ASP A 458 -21.80 4.91 0.40
N SER A 459 -21.09 4.33 1.37
CA SER A 459 -19.79 3.70 1.11
C SER A 459 -19.92 2.31 0.49
N LYS A 460 -18.80 1.78 -0.03
CA LYS A 460 -18.70 0.35 -0.43
C LYS A 460 -18.52 -0.60 0.76
N ALA A 461 -18.33 -0.08 1.97
CA ALA A 461 -18.03 -0.81 3.20
C ALA A 461 -19.14 -0.65 4.28
N GLN A 462 -20.40 -0.65 3.83
CA GLN A 462 -21.58 -0.44 4.69
C GLN A 462 -21.64 -1.37 5.91
N ALA A 463 -21.16 -2.62 5.77
CA ALA A 463 -21.20 -3.61 6.84
C ALA A 463 -20.31 -3.22 8.03
N GLN A 464 -19.13 -2.66 7.77
CA GLN A 464 -18.20 -2.21 8.81
C GLN A 464 -18.75 -0.99 9.55
N ALA A 465 -19.34 -0.03 8.83
CA ALA A 465 -19.97 1.15 9.42
C ALA A 465 -21.18 0.75 10.28
N ARG A 466 -21.99 -0.19 9.78
CA ARG A 466 -23.09 -0.78 10.56
C ARG A 466 -22.57 -1.48 11.82
N ALA A 467 -21.52 -2.28 11.71
CA ALA A 467 -20.94 -2.98 12.87
C ALA A 467 -20.48 -1.99 13.95
N TRP A 468 -19.91 -0.85 13.55
CA TRP A 468 -19.55 0.21 14.51
C TRP A 468 -20.78 0.80 15.20
N LEU A 469 -21.85 1.11 14.46
CA LEU A 469 -23.10 1.67 15.02
C LEU A 469 -23.83 0.68 15.94
N ASP A 470 -23.87 -0.60 15.54
CA ASP A 470 -24.52 -1.67 16.29
C ASP A 470 -23.73 -2.00 17.58
N PHE A 471 -22.41 -1.81 17.57
CA PHE A 471 -21.56 -2.02 18.76
C PHE A 471 -21.47 -0.79 19.67
N ASN A 472 -21.25 0.42 19.15
CA ASN A 472 -21.04 1.65 19.95
C ASN A 472 -22.35 2.42 20.18
N VAL A 473 -23.40 1.74 20.67
CA VAL A 473 -24.76 2.29 20.77
C VAL A 473 -24.82 3.58 21.61
N GLY A 474 -24.08 3.66 22.73
CA GLY A 474 -24.05 4.87 23.56
C GLY A 474 -23.61 6.12 22.79
N ASN A 475 -22.50 6.00 22.05
CA ASN A 475 -22.01 7.07 21.18
C ASN A 475 -22.95 7.33 20.00
N ALA A 476 -23.47 6.27 19.36
CA ALA A 476 -24.31 6.36 18.17
C ALA A 476 -25.70 6.98 18.42
N VAL A 477 -26.25 6.87 19.63
CA VAL A 477 -27.54 7.48 20.00
C VAL A 477 -27.37 8.92 20.44
N HIS A 478 -26.24 9.26 21.05
CA HIS A 478 -25.99 10.62 21.52
C HIS A 478 -25.60 11.57 20.37
N GLY A 479 -24.75 11.09 19.45
CA GLY A 479 -24.35 11.86 18.26
C GLY A 479 -25.42 11.84 17.19
#